data_AF-J3D2L5-F1
#
_entry.id   AF-J3D2L5-F1
#
_cell.length_a   1.000
_cell.length_b   1.000
_cell.length_c   1.000
_cell.angle_alpha   90.00
_cell.angle_beta   90.00
_cell.angle_gamma   90.00
#
_symmetry.space_group_name_H-M   'P 1'
#
loop_
_entity.id
_entity.type
_entity.pdbx_description
1 polymer ?
#
loop_
_entity_poly.entity_id
_entity_poly.type
_entity_poly.pdbx_seq_one_letter_code
_entity_poly.pdbx_strand_id
1 'polypeptide(L)'
;MNIYLYQIARNAEAGFMALPREGLEGSEDWGDYAAIRAYFTSEAVDEEALYGFVSADFIQRTGLNADDIARFVDQQPDNEAYLFFPFARDAACFLNVFEEGEFRHPGLQQLAQDYLDAVGLSLDLREFVTDFRAVAHTGYVVAKPLFWKTWFDLTEKVFELAESGNDALAARLNAASAGTPQVTMKSLLTERIASLVLALDQQLHIAVFDHTKLPLADLALLTYQDKLSELDAMKRDYLATGDITHIDRFLVLRNSILQVSKLEKASTPEPATPQAVAGGHDAELVYGCITHVELPIRFPDFVTPIYLGESQVEGRLNLRELAPQWVPYHPIVGGMVGNFALRNHILKNYPNVKRIGVCMYRKFISRDRISGVPAEDNWMMDVVSNKDLAQRTFDSMLDPGSSALLVGKTCGFLADGQSAGYLKHYARAHHVEDMLRFAAEAVELGVLHGNEVELFFDERVFFMGGVELGVFPADFWLKSIADIEAVAWACVQRYQVKREGYQSRAWAFCAERLGSYLLLRYLRSICGGDNFEQFMGQLNLITQGDQTLYVPSN
;
A
#
# COMPACT_ATOMS: atom_id res chain seq x y z
N MET A 1 -16.53 -42.35 -1.04
CA MET A 1 -17.34 -41.11 -1.11
C MET A 1 -17.38 -40.68 -2.56
N ASN A 2 -18.53 -40.25 -3.08
CA ASN A 2 -18.59 -39.75 -4.47
C ASN A 2 -17.97 -38.35 -4.52
N ILE A 3 -17.20 -38.07 -5.57
CA ILE A 3 -16.56 -36.76 -5.78
C ILE A 3 -16.94 -36.29 -7.18
N TYR A 4 -17.61 -35.14 -7.24
CA TYR A 4 -18.04 -34.47 -8.46
C TYR A 4 -17.15 -33.26 -8.69
N LEU A 5 -16.21 -33.38 -9.63
CA LEU A 5 -15.29 -32.30 -10.00
C LEU A 5 -15.72 -31.69 -11.33
N TYR A 6 -16.15 -30.44 -11.29
CA TYR A 6 -16.52 -29.64 -12.45
C TYR A 6 -15.40 -28.66 -12.79
N GLN A 7 -15.05 -28.56 -14.06
CA GLN A 7 -14.16 -27.53 -14.58
C GLN A 7 -14.97 -26.52 -15.40
N ILE A 8 -14.80 -25.24 -15.09
CA ILE A 8 -15.55 -24.13 -15.70
C ILE A 8 -14.98 -23.82 -17.09
N ALA A 9 -15.29 -24.70 -18.04
CA ALA A 9 -14.85 -24.65 -19.42
C ALA A 9 -15.80 -25.46 -20.30
N ARG A 10 -15.87 -25.13 -21.61
CA ARG A 10 -16.60 -25.96 -22.60
C ARG A 10 -16.03 -27.36 -22.73
N ASN A 11 -14.70 -27.45 -22.72
CA ASN A 11 -13.97 -28.69 -22.82
C ASN A 11 -13.20 -28.85 -21.52
N ALA A 12 -13.68 -29.74 -20.66
CA ALA A 12 -12.97 -30.09 -19.44
C ALA A 12 -11.79 -31.02 -19.73
N GLU A 13 -10.74 -30.88 -18.95
CA GLU A 13 -9.59 -31.78 -18.92
C GLU A 13 -9.99 -33.15 -18.35
N ALA A 14 -9.16 -34.16 -18.61
CA ALA A 14 -9.48 -35.54 -18.26
C ALA A 14 -9.77 -35.69 -16.74
N GLY A 15 -10.88 -36.37 -16.43
CA GLY A 15 -11.34 -36.60 -15.06
C GLY A 15 -12.23 -35.49 -14.49
N PHE A 16 -12.32 -34.33 -15.14
CA PHE A 16 -13.27 -33.27 -14.79
C PHE A 16 -14.53 -33.34 -15.67
N MET A 17 -15.66 -32.91 -15.11
CA MET A 17 -16.91 -32.70 -15.83
C MET A 17 -16.96 -31.26 -16.35
N ALA A 18 -17.40 -31.06 -17.59
CA ALA A 18 -17.51 -29.72 -18.16
C ALA A 18 -18.67 -28.94 -17.55
N LEU A 19 -18.41 -27.69 -17.17
CA LEU A 19 -19.40 -26.73 -16.72
C LEU A 19 -19.23 -25.40 -17.50
N PRO A 20 -19.75 -25.32 -18.74
CA PRO A 20 -19.52 -24.16 -19.60
C PRO A 20 -20.19 -22.90 -19.05
N ARG A 21 -19.51 -21.75 -19.21
CA ARG A 21 -20.06 -20.43 -18.90
C ARG A 21 -20.84 -19.85 -20.07
N GLU A 22 -20.49 -20.21 -21.30
CA GLU A 22 -21.00 -19.54 -22.49
C GLU A 22 -22.46 -19.91 -22.77
N GLY A 23 -23.26 -18.88 -23.10
CA GLY A 23 -24.70 -19.03 -23.35
C GLY A 23 -25.58 -18.74 -22.13
N LEU A 24 -24.98 -18.44 -20.98
CA LEU A 24 -25.69 -17.90 -19.82
C LEU A 24 -25.92 -16.39 -20.01
N GLU A 25 -27.17 -15.96 -20.15
CA GLU A 25 -27.52 -14.54 -20.23
C GLU A 25 -27.06 -13.79 -18.96
N GLY A 26 -26.42 -12.63 -19.13
CA GLY A 26 -25.94 -11.80 -18.01
C GLY A 26 -24.70 -12.33 -17.27
N SER A 27 -23.93 -13.27 -17.85
CA SER A 27 -22.80 -13.93 -17.17
C SER A 27 -21.42 -13.31 -17.40
N GLU A 28 -21.29 -12.34 -18.32
CA GLU A 28 -19.98 -11.86 -18.78
C GLU A 28 -19.15 -11.20 -17.68
N ASP A 29 -19.82 -10.57 -16.71
CA ASP A 29 -19.22 -9.76 -15.66
C ASP A 29 -19.25 -10.43 -14.26
N TRP A 30 -19.70 -11.68 -14.18
CA TRP A 30 -19.77 -12.48 -12.94
C TRP A 30 -18.66 -13.54 -12.83
N GLY A 31 -17.83 -13.69 -13.86
CA GLY A 31 -16.74 -14.68 -13.84
C GLY A 31 -17.23 -16.11 -13.67
N ASP A 32 -16.51 -16.90 -12.88
CA ASP A 32 -16.81 -18.31 -12.60
C ASP A 32 -18.09 -18.52 -11.79
N TYR A 33 -18.49 -17.51 -11.00
CA TYR A 33 -19.72 -17.54 -10.21
C TYR A 33 -20.96 -17.87 -11.04
N ALA A 34 -21.06 -17.32 -12.26
CA ALA A 34 -22.24 -17.51 -13.11
C ALA A 34 -22.52 -19.00 -13.42
N ALA A 35 -21.46 -19.77 -13.69
CA ALA A 35 -21.57 -21.19 -14.00
C ALA A 35 -21.97 -22.01 -12.76
N ILE A 36 -21.38 -21.69 -11.61
CA ILE A 36 -21.68 -22.34 -10.33
C ILE A 36 -23.12 -22.03 -9.89
N ARG A 37 -23.56 -20.78 -10.05
CA ARG A 37 -24.93 -20.35 -9.77
C ARG A 37 -25.95 -21.10 -10.62
N ALA A 38 -25.68 -21.24 -11.92
CA ALA A 38 -26.54 -22.00 -12.82
C ALA A 38 -26.69 -23.46 -12.35
N TYR A 39 -25.59 -24.10 -11.93
CA TYR A 39 -25.59 -25.46 -11.40
C TYR A 39 -26.51 -25.61 -10.18
N PHE A 40 -26.34 -24.79 -9.15
CA PHE A 40 -27.16 -24.88 -7.93
C PHE A 40 -28.62 -24.49 -8.13
N THR A 41 -28.95 -23.79 -9.22
CA THR A 41 -30.33 -23.44 -9.57
C THR A 41 -31.05 -24.55 -10.33
N SER A 42 -30.33 -25.41 -11.07
CA SER A 42 -30.93 -26.42 -11.94
C SER A 42 -30.79 -27.87 -11.46
N GLU A 43 -29.77 -28.18 -10.68
CA GLU A 43 -29.41 -29.56 -10.34
C GLU A 43 -29.83 -29.97 -8.94
N ALA A 44 -30.16 -31.26 -8.80
CA ALA A 44 -30.29 -31.89 -7.49
C ALA A 44 -28.90 -32.28 -6.96
N VAL A 45 -28.59 -31.90 -5.73
CA VAL A 45 -27.30 -32.16 -5.09
C VAL A 45 -27.40 -33.41 -4.21
N ASP A 46 -26.39 -34.29 -4.29
CA ASP A 46 -26.23 -35.45 -3.43
C ASP A 46 -25.57 -35.02 -2.11
N GLU A 47 -26.35 -35.03 -1.02
CA GLU A 47 -25.94 -34.55 0.31
C GLU A 47 -24.70 -35.27 0.88
N GLU A 48 -24.38 -36.48 0.38
CA GLU A 48 -23.25 -37.29 0.86
C GLU A 48 -22.02 -37.21 -0.04
N ALA A 49 -22.08 -36.46 -1.13
CA ALA A 49 -20.98 -36.30 -2.08
C ALA A 49 -20.11 -35.07 -1.80
N LEU A 50 -18.93 -35.04 -2.40
CA LEU A 50 -18.10 -33.84 -2.48
C LEU A 50 -18.25 -33.17 -3.84
N TYR A 51 -18.25 -31.84 -3.84
CA TYR A 51 -18.35 -31.02 -5.04
C TYR A 51 -17.18 -30.06 -5.12
N GLY A 52 -16.55 -29.97 -6.28
CA GLY A 52 -15.53 -28.98 -6.61
C GLY A 52 -15.85 -28.29 -7.92
N PHE A 53 -15.74 -26.97 -7.94
CA PHE A 53 -15.95 -26.15 -9.13
C PHE A 53 -14.66 -25.39 -9.42
N VAL A 54 -13.82 -25.93 -10.30
CA VAL A 54 -12.49 -25.40 -10.55
C VAL A 54 -12.45 -24.54 -11.81
N SER A 55 -11.62 -23.50 -11.80
CA SER A 55 -11.41 -22.63 -12.96
C SER A 55 -10.72 -23.38 -14.11
N ALA A 56 -10.84 -22.86 -15.33
CA ALA A 56 -10.23 -23.46 -16.53
C ALA A 56 -8.70 -23.62 -16.44
N ASP A 57 -8.01 -22.80 -15.64
CA ASP A 57 -6.57 -22.82 -15.44
C ASP A 57 -6.13 -23.55 -14.15
N PHE A 58 -7.02 -24.32 -13.51
CA PHE A 58 -6.73 -25.00 -12.25
C PHE A 58 -5.50 -25.91 -12.32
N ILE A 59 -5.41 -26.81 -13.32
CA ILE A 59 -4.26 -27.70 -13.47
C ILE A 59 -2.98 -26.90 -13.73
N GLN A 60 -3.07 -25.83 -14.52
CA GLN A 60 -1.93 -24.94 -14.78
C GLN A 60 -1.39 -24.29 -13.50
N ARG A 61 -2.28 -23.90 -12.57
CA ARG A 61 -1.90 -23.21 -11.33
C ARG A 61 -1.50 -24.14 -10.21
N THR A 62 -2.10 -25.32 -10.12
CA THR A 62 -1.92 -26.26 -9.00
C THR A 62 -1.07 -27.47 -9.36
N GLY A 63 -0.92 -27.79 -10.65
CA GLY A 63 -0.31 -29.03 -11.10
C GLY A 63 -1.11 -30.30 -10.76
N LEU A 64 -2.32 -30.16 -10.22
CA LEU A 64 -3.15 -31.28 -9.76
C LEU A 64 -4.25 -31.59 -10.78
N ASN A 65 -4.42 -32.86 -11.12
CA ASN A 65 -5.57 -33.34 -11.88
C ASN A 65 -6.67 -33.93 -10.96
N ALA A 66 -7.77 -34.39 -11.55
CA ALA A 66 -8.87 -35.00 -10.82
C ALA A 66 -8.47 -36.22 -9.97
N ASP A 67 -7.55 -37.06 -10.46
CA ASP A 67 -7.06 -38.23 -9.72
C ASP A 67 -6.22 -37.83 -8.51
N ASP A 68 -5.46 -36.72 -8.60
CA ASP A 68 -4.68 -36.19 -7.49
C ASP A 68 -5.59 -35.64 -6.38
N ILE A 69 -6.67 -34.96 -6.75
CA ILE A 69 -7.72 -34.49 -5.83
C ILE A 69 -8.37 -35.68 -5.13
N ALA A 70 -8.83 -36.67 -5.89
CA ALA A 70 -9.48 -37.86 -5.35
C ALA A 70 -8.55 -38.62 -4.38
N ARG A 71 -7.27 -38.75 -4.74
CA ARG A 71 -6.27 -39.39 -3.88
C ARG A 71 -6.04 -38.63 -2.58
N PHE A 72 -6.06 -37.30 -2.60
CA PHE A 72 -5.93 -36.51 -1.37
C PHE A 72 -7.14 -36.69 -0.45
N VAL A 73 -8.35 -36.70 -1.02
CA VAL A 73 -9.59 -36.98 -0.27
C VAL A 73 -9.54 -38.36 0.37
N ASP A 74 -9.12 -39.39 -0.38
CA ASP A 74 -9.01 -40.75 0.14
C ASP A 74 -7.95 -40.89 1.25
N GLN A 75 -6.89 -40.06 1.23
CA GLN A 75 -5.85 -40.03 2.26
C GLN A 75 -6.28 -39.30 3.54
N GLN A 76 -7.28 -38.42 3.45
CA GLN A 76 -7.79 -37.61 4.55
C GLN A 76 -9.32 -37.73 4.61
N PRO A 77 -9.88 -38.93 4.82
CA PRO A 77 -11.32 -39.14 4.79
C PRO A 77 -12.01 -38.34 5.91
N ASP A 78 -13.34 -38.27 5.84
CA ASP A 78 -14.23 -37.70 6.86
C ASP A 78 -14.11 -36.18 7.08
N ASN A 79 -13.39 -35.45 6.21
CA ASN A 79 -13.44 -33.98 6.19
C ASN A 79 -14.63 -33.47 5.36
N GLU A 80 -15.19 -32.32 5.76
CA GLU A 80 -16.28 -31.62 5.07
C GLU A 80 -15.77 -30.77 3.89
N ALA A 81 -14.53 -30.29 3.96
CA ALA A 81 -13.91 -29.49 2.91
C ALA A 81 -12.42 -29.81 2.72
N TYR A 82 -11.96 -29.68 1.48
CA TYR A 82 -10.59 -29.93 1.04
C TYR A 82 -10.11 -28.72 0.24
N LEU A 83 -8.97 -28.15 0.63
CA LEU A 83 -8.45 -26.91 0.06
C LEU A 83 -7.20 -27.16 -0.78
N PHE A 84 -7.15 -26.54 -1.96
CA PHE A 84 -6.07 -26.69 -2.95
C PHE A 84 -5.46 -25.34 -3.36
N PHE A 85 -5.48 -24.35 -2.47
CA PHE A 85 -5.11 -22.97 -2.81
C PHE A 85 -3.62 -22.86 -3.18
N PRO A 86 -3.26 -22.48 -4.41
CA PRO A 86 -1.87 -22.54 -4.88
C PRO A 86 -1.01 -21.37 -4.39
N PHE A 87 -1.62 -20.33 -3.84
CA PHE A 87 -0.91 -19.11 -3.48
C PHE A 87 -0.46 -19.10 -2.02
N ALA A 88 0.46 -20.01 -1.68
CA ALA A 88 0.95 -20.21 -0.31
C ALA A 88 1.48 -18.92 0.34
N ARG A 89 2.17 -18.08 -0.44
CA ARG A 89 2.63 -16.76 0.03
C ARG A 89 1.47 -15.86 0.42
N ASP A 90 0.42 -15.80 -0.38
CA ASP A 90 -0.73 -14.94 -0.09
C ASP A 90 -1.49 -15.46 1.13
N ALA A 91 -1.70 -16.78 1.20
CA ALA A 91 -2.35 -17.41 2.34
C ALA A 91 -1.60 -17.17 3.65
N ALA A 92 -0.27 -17.11 3.60
CA ALA A 92 0.56 -16.92 4.78
C ALA A 92 0.73 -15.43 5.10
N CYS A 93 0.95 -14.59 4.11
CA CYS A 93 1.35 -13.20 4.29
C CYS A 93 0.19 -12.22 4.44
N PHE A 94 -1.07 -12.64 4.44
CA PHE A 94 -2.18 -11.74 4.74
C PHE A 94 -2.98 -12.31 5.91
N LEU A 95 -3.55 -11.41 6.71
CA LEU A 95 -4.43 -11.75 7.83
C LEU A 95 -5.65 -12.50 7.33
N ASN A 96 -6.19 -12.11 6.16
CA ASN A 96 -7.28 -12.78 5.47
C ASN A 96 -7.27 -12.48 3.97
N VAL A 97 -8.15 -13.13 3.19
CA VAL A 97 -8.26 -12.94 1.73
C VAL A 97 -8.76 -11.55 1.31
N PHE A 98 -9.37 -10.78 2.21
CA PHE A 98 -9.84 -9.43 1.94
C PHE A 98 -8.72 -8.39 2.08
N GLU A 99 -7.80 -8.56 3.06
CA GLU A 99 -6.57 -7.75 3.14
C GLU A 99 -5.70 -7.98 1.90
N GLU A 100 -5.56 -9.24 1.47
CA GLU A 100 -4.90 -9.59 0.20
C GLU A 100 -5.62 -8.95 -0.99
N GLY A 101 -6.94 -9.02 -0.99
CA GLY A 101 -7.80 -8.41 -2.00
C GLY A 101 -7.59 -6.90 -2.12
N GLU A 102 -7.56 -6.17 -1.00
CA GLU A 102 -7.29 -4.73 -0.96
C GLU A 102 -5.90 -4.40 -1.51
N PHE A 103 -4.90 -5.22 -1.18
CA PHE A 103 -3.54 -5.05 -1.69
C PHE A 103 -3.45 -5.15 -3.21
N ARG A 104 -4.28 -5.99 -3.86
CA ARG A 104 -4.30 -6.16 -5.32
C ARG A 104 -5.32 -5.28 -6.05
N HIS A 105 -6.45 -5.05 -5.41
CA HIS A 105 -7.61 -4.36 -5.96
C HIS A 105 -8.13 -3.36 -4.89
N PRO A 106 -7.55 -2.15 -4.83
CA PRO A 106 -7.91 -1.15 -3.82
C PRO A 106 -9.41 -0.86 -3.79
N GLY A 107 -9.96 -0.78 -2.58
CA GLY A 107 -11.39 -0.62 -2.29
C GLY A 107 -12.16 -1.93 -2.11
N LEU A 108 -11.54 -3.10 -2.32
CA LEU A 108 -12.20 -4.40 -2.17
C LEU A 108 -12.51 -4.75 -0.72
N GLN A 109 -11.61 -4.46 0.24
CA GLN A 109 -11.88 -4.79 1.64
C GLN A 109 -13.01 -3.93 2.19
N GLN A 110 -13.02 -2.63 1.86
CA GLN A 110 -14.13 -1.77 2.27
C GLN A 110 -15.44 -2.20 1.61
N LEU A 111 -15.42 -2.60 0.33
CA LEU A 111 -16.61 -3.14 -0.34
C LEU A 111 -17.13 -4.41 0.33
N ALA A 112 -16.23 -5.33 0.68
CA ALA A 112 -16.59 -6.54 1.39
C ALA A 112 -17.19 -6.23 2.77
N GLN A 113 -16.64 -5.26 3.51
CA GLN A 113 -17.19 -4.81 4.79
C GLN A 113 -18.63 -4.29 4.62
N ASP A 114 -18.85 -3.40 3.64
CA ASP A 114 -20.17 -2.83 3.39
C ASP A 114 -21.19 -3.90 2.98
N TYR A 115 -20.75 -4.95 2.27
CA TYR A 115 -21.57 -6.12 1.98
C TYR A 115 -21.93 -6.90 3.25
N LEU A 116 -20.97 -7.18 4.14
CA LEU A 116 -21.24 -7.88 5.40
C LEU A 116 -22.24 -7.12 6.26
N ASP A 117 -22.08 -5.81 6.35
CA ASP A 117 -23.00 -4.93 7.08
C ASP A 117 -24.41 -4.99 6.46
N ALA A 118 -24.51 -4.98 5.12
CA ALA A 118 -25.79 -5.06 4.40
C ALA A 118 -26.52 -6.41 4.62
N VAL A 119 -25.79 -7.51 4.78
CA VAL A 119 -26.37 -8.82 5.09
C VAL A 119 -26.49 -9.10 6.60
N GLY A 120 -26.11 -8.15 7.46
CA GLY A 120 -26.23 -8.23 8.91
C GLY A 120 -25.20 -9.14 9.59
N LEU A 121 -24.06 -9.41 8.95
CA LEU A 121 -22.96 -10.17 9.53
C LEU A 121 -22.04 -9.24 10.32
N SER A 122 -22.06 -9.37 11.66
CA SER A 122 -21.20 -8.60 12.55
C SER A 122 -19.78 -9.19 12.58
N LEU A 123 -18.93 -8.72 11.66
CA LEU A 123 -17.52 -9.09 11.56
C LEU A 123 -16.73 -7.88 11.04
N ASP A 124 -15.63 -7.52 11.72
CA ASP A 124 -14.68 -6.51 11.22
C ASP A 124 -13.58 -7.19 10.42
N LEU A 125 -13.56 -6.95 9.10
CA LEU A 125 -12.58 -7.55 8.19
C LEU A 125 -11.14 -7.07 8.41
N ARG A 126 -10.93 -5.99 9.15
CA ARG A 126 -9.58 -5.48 9.50
C ARG A 126 -8.97 -6.24 10.68
N GLU A 127 -9.81 -6.74 11.57
CA GLU A 127 -9.41 -7.55 12.73
C GLU A 127 -9.58 -9.06 12.49
N PHE A 128 -10.20 -9.43 11.36
CA PHE A 128 -10.44 -10.81 10.97
C PHE A 128 -9.14 -11.52 10.59
N VAL A 129 -8.74 -12.52 11.39
CA VAL A 129 -7.54 -13.33 11.13
C VAL A 129 -7.95 -14.73 10.72
N THR A 130 -7.33 -15.28 9.67
CA THR A 130 -7.51 -16.65 9.20
C THR A 130 -6.17 -17.36 9.05
N ASP A 131 -6.18 -18.68 9.11
CA ASP A 131 -5.02 -19.53 8.79
C ASP A 131 -5.26 -20.35 7.52
N PHE A 132 -4.33 -21.21 7.13
CA PHE A 132 -4.42 -22.04 5.92
C PHE A 132 -5.69 -22.88 5.82
N ARG A 133 -6.36 -23.20 6.94
CA ARG A 133 -7.63 -23.95 6.94
C ARG A 133 -8.83 -23.10 6.53
N ALA A 134 -8.67 -21.78 6.48
CA ALA A 134 -9.75 -20.85 6.14
C ALA A 134 -9.37 -19.86 5.03
N VAL A 135 -8.29 -20.12 4.26
CA VAL A 135 -7.88 -19.29 3.13
C VAL A 135 -7.98 -20.07 1.82
N ALA A 136 -9.00 -19.75 1.02
CA ALA A 136 -9.15 -20.24 -0.34
C ALA A 136 -10.02 -19.28 -1.17
N HIS A 137 -9.81 -19.27 -2.49
CA HIS A 137 -10.83 -18.80 -3.41
C HIS A 137 -11.75 -19.96 -3.79
N THR A 138 -12.99 -19.67 -4.18
CA THR A 138 -14.03 -20.66 -4.56
C THR A 138 -13.50 -21.75 -5.50
N GLY A 139 -12.69 -21.37 -6.49
CA GLY A 139 -12.09 -22.28 -7.48
C GLY A 139 -11.10 -23.34 -6.94
N TYR A 140 -10.78 -23.31 -5.65
CA TYR A 140 -9.82 -24.22 -5.00
C TYR A 140 -10.42 -24.98 -3.82
N VAL A 141 -11.74 -25.05 -3.73
CA VAL A 141 -12.46 -25.77 -2.67
C VAL A 141 -13.18 -26.98 -3.26
N VAL A 142 -13.02 -28.13 -2.60
CA VAL A 142 -13.85 -29.31 -2.79
C VAL A 142 -14.56 -29.58 -1.47
N ALA A 143 -15.88 -29.51 -1.42
CA ALA A 143 -16.62 -29.57 -0.16
C ALA A 143 -17.98 -30.27 -0.29
N LYS A 144 -18.54 -30.66 0.85
CA LYS A 144 -19.89 -31.23 0.96
C LYS A 144 -20.97 -30.15 0.71
N PRO A 145 -22.22 -30.54 0.37
CA PRO A 145 -23.29 -29.59 0.06
C PRO A 145 -23.61 -28.59 1.16
N LEU A 146 -23.42 -28.94 2.44
CA LEU A 146 -23.63 -28.00 3.54
C LEU A 146 -22.78 -26.73 3.39
N PHE A 147 -21.50 -26.88 3.05
CA PHE A 147 -20.61 -25.75 2.76
C PHE A 147 -21.13 -24.93 1.57
N TRP A 148 -21.45 -25.62 0.47
CA TRP A 148 -21.89 -24.97 -0.76
C TRP A 148 -23.21 -24.24 -0.61
N LYS A 149 -24.11 -24.74 0.22
CA LYS A 149 -25.37 -24.06 0.54
C LYS A 149 -25.13 -22.74 1.25
N THR A 150 -24.30 -22.72 2.29
CA THR A 150 -23.95 -21.47 3.00
C THR A 150 -23.21 -20.51 2.08
N TRP A 151 -22.27 -21.00 1.27
CA TRP A 151 -21.60 -20.18 0.25
C TRP A 151 -22.61 -19.59 -0.74
N PHE A 152 -23.53 -20.41 -1.25
CA PHE A 152 -24.51 -20.02 -2.25
C PHE A 152 -25.48 -18.97 -1.72
N ASP A 153 -25.98 -19.15 -0.50
CA ASP A 153 -26.87 -18.19 0.17
C ASP A 153 -26.19 -16.81 0.30
N LEU A 154 -24.89 -16.77 0.66
CA LEU A 154 -24.13 -15.52 0.76
C LEU A 154 -23.89 -14.89 -0.62
N THR A 155 -23.46 -15.67 -1.61
CA THR A 155 -23.22 -15.15 -2.96
C THR A 155 -24.50 -14.71 -3.66
N GLU A 156 -25.65 -15.33 -3.38
CA GLU A 156 -26.95 -14.87 -3.90
C GLU A 156 -27.31 -13.50 -3.32
N LYS A 157 -26.89 -13.16 -2.09
CA LYS A 157 -27.02 -11.78 -1.60
C LYS A 157 -26.12 -10.79 -2.33
N VAL A 158 -24.93 -11.20 -2.74
CA VAL A 158 -24.10 -10.36 -3.64
C VAL A 158 -24.82 -10.15 -4.97
N PHE A 159 -25.41 -11.21 -5.54
CA PHE A 159 -26.18 -11.16 -6.78
C PHE A 159 -27.39 -10.22 -6.67
N GLU A 160 -28.24 -10.41 -5.66
CA GLU A 160 -29.40 -9.57 -5.40
C GLU A 160 -29.02 -8.08 -5.26
N LEU A 161 -27.97 -7.77 -4.48
CA LEU A 161 -27.51 -6.40 -4.27
C LEU A 161 -26.97 -5.78 -5.57
N ALA A 162 -26.11 -6.49 -6.30
CA ALA A 162 -25.52 -6.01 -7.54
C ALA A 162 -26.57 -5.78 -8.63
N GLU A 163 -27.53 -6.68 -8.78
CA GLU A 163 -28.56 -6.61 -9.84
C GLU A 163 -29.74 -5.70 -9.47
N SER A 164 -29.93 -5.36 -8.19
CA SER A 164 -30.96 -4.40 -7.76
C SER A 164 -30.77 -3.01 -8.39
N GLY A 165 -29.51 -2.62 -8.66
CA GLY A 165 -29.12 -1.40 -9.38
C GLY A 165 -29.47 -0.06 -8.72
N ASN A 166 -29.99 -0.05 -7.49
CA ASN A 166 -30.66 1.13 -6.92
C ASN A 166 -29.87 1.89 -5.85
N ASP A 167 -28.69 1.42 -5.46
CA ASP A 167 -27.89 2.05 -4.39
C ASP A 167 -26.37 2.10 -4.67
N ALA A 168 -25.65 2.80 -3.79
CA ALA A 168 -24.21 3.02 -3.92
C ALA A 168 -23.38 1.72 -3.81
N LEU A 169 -23.89 0.71 -3.09
CA LEU A 169 -23.23 -0.58 -2.96
C LEU A 169 -23.33 -1.37 -4.27
N ALA A 170 -24.53 -1.39 -4.90
CA ALA A 170 -24.74 -1.96 -6.22
C ALA A 170 -23.80 -1.35 -7.28
N ALA A 171 -23.64 -0.03 -7.28
CA ALA A 171 -22.72 0.65 -8.20
C ALA A 171 -21.26 0.22 -8.01
N ARG A 172 -20.81 0.04 -6.77
CA ARG A 172 -19.44 -0.40 -6.46
C ARG A 172 -19.21 -1.88 -6.74
N LEU A 173 -20.21 -2.73 -6.50
CA LEU A 173 -20.16 -4.16 -6.87
C LEU A 173 -19.96 -4.33 -8.38
N ASN A 174 -20.65 -3.53 -9.19
CA ASN A 174 -20.57 -3.58 -10.66
C ASN A 174 -19.36 -2.81 -11.25
N ALA A 175 -18.59 -2.09 -10.43
CA ALA A 175 -17.43 -1.34 -10.91
C ALA A 175 -16.30 -2.27 -11.36
N ALA A 176 -15.52 -1.81 -12.34
CA ALA A 176 -14.26 -2.45 -12.71
C ALA A 176 -13.19 -2.19 -11.63
N SER A 177 -12.42 -3.22 -11.29
CA SER A 177 -11.29 -3.08 -10.38
C SER A 177 -10.13 -2.33 -11.05
N ALA A 178 -9.29 -1.67 -10.25
CA ALA A 178 -8.10 -0.96 -10.72
C ALA A 178 -6.91 -1.88 -11.10
N GLY A 179 -7.09 -3.21 -11.03
CA GLY A 179 -6.05 -4.21 -11.28
C GLY A 179 -5.89 -4.57 -12.76
N THR A 180 -4.89 -5.40 -13.06
CA THR A 180 -4.69 -6.00 -14.39
C THR A 180 -4.66 -7.53 -14.27
N PRO A 181 -5.56 -8.28 -14.97
CA PRO A 181 -6.66 -7.78 -15.80
C PRO A 181 -7.73 -7.07 -14.97
N GLN A 182 -8.46 -6.14 -15.60
CA GLN A 182 -9.63 -5.53 -14.98
C GLN A 182 -10.76 -6.55 -14.94
N VAL A 183 -11.17 -6.90 -13.71
CA VAL A 183 -12.35 -7.72 -13.42
C VAL A 183 -13.33 -6.92 -12.57
N THR A 184 -14.58 -7.33 -12.50
CA THR A 184 -15.59 -6.64 -11.68
C THR A 184 -15.37 -6.91 -10.20
N MET A 185 -15.70 -5.93 -9.36
CA MET A 185 -15.56 -6.08 -7.91
C MET A 185 -16.46 -7.18 -7.33
N LYS A 186 -17.66 -7.39 -7.90
CA LYS A 186 -18.57 -8.49 -7.52
C LYS A 186 -17.96 -9.87 -7.76
N SER A 187 -17.25 -10.08 -8.87
CA SER A 187 -16.57 -11.35 -9.14
C SER A 187 -15.44 -11.61 -8.13
N LEU A 188 -14.64 -10.59 -7.80
CA LEU A 188 -13.58 -10.69 -6.80
C LEU A 188 -14.12 -11.00 -5.40
N LEU A 189 -15.29 -10.45 -5.06
CA LEU A 189 -15.97 -10.69 -3.80
C LEU A 189 -16.52 -12.12 -3.72
N THR A 190 -17.25 -12.59 -4.75
CA THR A 190 -17.82 -13.95 -4.76
C THR A 190 -16.76 -15.04 -4.76
N GLU A 191 -15.59 -14.80 -5.38
CA GLU A 191 -14.43 -15.68 -5.28
C GLU A 191 -13.92 -15.86 -3.84
N ARG A 192 -14.07 -14.84 -2.98
CA ARG A 192 -13.52 -14.81 -1.62
C ARG A 192 -14.52 -15.23 -0.54
N ILE A 193 -15.81 -15.32 -0.85
CA ILE A 193 -16.84 -15.77 0.12
C ILE A 193 -16.57 -17.20 0.63
N ALA A 194 -15.91 -18.05 -0.17
CA ALA A 194 -15.50 -19.38 0.29
C ALA A 194 -14.65 -19.31 1.58
N SER A 195 -13.68 -18.39 1.64
CA SER A 195 -12.85 -18.16 2.84
C SER A 195 -13.66 -17.70 4.04
N LEU A 196 -14.70 -16.88 3.82
CA LEU A 196 -15.60 -16.44 4.89
C LEU A 196 -16.39 -17.61 5.48
N VAL A 197 -16.94 -18.49 4.64
CA VAL A 197 -17.67 -19.68 5.09
C VAL A 197 -16.76 -20.62 5.88
N LEU A 198 -15.55 -20.90 5.37
CA LEU A 198 -14.56 -21.75 6.06
C LEU A 198 -14.18 -21.22 7.44
N ALA A 199 -14.12 -19.89 7.60
CA ALA A 199 -13.71 -19.28 8.85
C ALA A 199 -14.85 -19.16 9.89
N LEU A 200 -16.07 -18.89 9.42
CA LEU A 200 -17.22 -18.67 10.31
C LEU A 200 -17.87 -19.98 10.76
N ASP A 201 -17.81 -21.03 9.95
CA ASP A 201 -18.35 -22.34 10.31
C ASP A 201 -17.30 -23.21 11.01
N GLN A 202 -17.24 -23.08 12.33
CA GLN A 202 -16.33 -23.85 13.18
C GLN A 202 -16.68 -25.36 13.26
N GLN A 203 -17.77 -25.82 12.63
CA GLN A 203 -18.15 -27.23 12.61
C GLN A 203 -17.55 -28.01 11.44
N LEU A 204 -16.99 -27.32 10.44
CA LEU A 204 -16.37 -27.95 9.28
C LEU A 204 -15.00 -28.53 9.66
N HIS A 205 -14.80 -29.83 9.44
CA HIS A 205 -13.46 -30.40 9.40
C HIS A 205 -12.86 -30.15 8.02
N ILE A 206 -11.65 -29.60 8.00
CA ILE A 206 -11.02 -29.09 6.80
C ILE A 206 -9.66 -29.75 6.63
N ALA A 207 -9.44 -30.36 5.47
CA ALA A 207 -8.15 -30.85 5.04
C ALA A 207 -7.49 -29.86 4.07
N VAL A 208 -6.25 -29.47 4.33
CA VAL A 208 -5.49 -28.55 3.48
C VAL A 208 -4.43 -29.32 2.72
N PHE A 209 -4.42 -29.20 1.39
CA PHE A 209 -3.37 -29.80 0.58
C PHE A 209 -2.02 -29.14 0.89
N ASP A 210 -0.99 -29.96 1.01
CA ASP A 210 0.35 -29.51 1.37
C ASP A 210 0.91 -28.55 0.31
N HIS A 211 0.99 -27.26 0.66
CA HIS A 211 1.51 -26.20 -0.21
C HIS A 211 2.93 -26.46 -0.72
N THR A 212 3.74 -27.26 -0.01
CA THR A 212 5.09 -27.60 -0.45
C THR A 212 5.12 -28.53 -1.67
N LYS A 213 3.99 -29.17 -1.98
CA LYS A 213 3.82 -30.06 -3.15
C LYS A 213 3.21 -29.36 -4.36
N LEU A 214 2.75 -28.12 -4.21
CA LEU A 214 2.20 -27.33 -5.31
C LEU A 214 3.33 -26.67 -6.11
N PRO A 215 3.14 -26.42 -7.41
CA PRO A 215 4.08 -25.68 -8.24
C PRO A 215 4.44 -24.34 -7.59
N LEU A 216 5.73 -24.05 -7.51
CA LEU A 216 6.21 -22.76 -7.07
C LEU A 216 5.89 -21.73 -8.16
N ALA A 217 5.02 -20.77 -7.86
CA ALA A 217 4.72 -19.67 -8.77
C ALA A 217 5.95 -18.76 -9.04
N ASP A 218 6.94 -18.80 -8.14
CA ASP A 218 8.17 -18.02 -8.21
C ASP A 218 9.32 -18.76 -7.49
N LEU A 219 10.52 -18.82 -8.09
CA LEU A 219 11.71 -19.40 -7.46
C LEU A 219 12.12 -18.64 -6.19
N ALA A 220 11.75 -17.38 -6.08
CA ALA A 220 11.95 -16.59 -4.87
C ALA A 220 11.27 -17.19 -3.62
N LEU A 221 10.14 -17.91 -3.80
CA LEU A 221 9.40 -18.58 -2.74
C LEU A 221 10.24 -19.58 -1.95
N LEU A 222 11.27 -20.17 -2.58
CA LEU A 222 12.19 -21.11 -1.91
C LEU A 222 12.94 -20.44 -0.75
N THR A 223 13.25 -19.15 -0.86
CA THR A 223 14.04 -18.42 0.13
C THR A 223 13.29 -18.20 1.44
N TYR A 224 11.97 -18.35 1.44
CA TYR A 224 11.13 -18.08 2.61
C TYR A 224 10.06 -19.16 2.85
N GLN A 225 10.19 -20.34 2.23
CA GLN A 225 9.25 -21.45 2.40
C GLN A 225 9.03 -21.81 3.88
N ASP A 226 10.11 -21.94 4.66
CA ASP A 226 10.04 -22.23 6.10
C ASP A 226 9.33 -21.10 6.88
N LYS A 227 9.48 -19.85 6.42
CA LYS A 227 8.86 -18.67 7.05
C LYS A 227 7.36 -18.60 6.77
N LEU A 228 6.88 -19.15 5.65
CA LEU A 228 5.43 -19.19 5.35
C LEU A 228 4.68 -20.08 6.36
N SER A 229 5.25 -21.23 6.72
CA SER A 229 4.70 -22.09 7.76
C SER A 229 4.77 -21.44 9.14
N GLU A 230 5.82 -20.64 9.41
CA GLU A 230 5.92 -19.87 10.65
C GLU A 230 4.84 -18.80 10.76
N LEU A 231 4.58 -18.05 9.68
CA LEU A 231 3.49 -17.06 9.62
C LEU A 231 2.12 -17.70 9.88
N ASP A 232 1.84 -18.84 9.24
CA ASP A 232 0.59 -19.57 9.48
C ASP A 232 0.47 -20.05 10.93
N ALA A 233 1.56 -20.57 11.51
CA ALA A 233 1.60 -20.98 12.91
C ALA A 233 1.28 -19.81 13.85
N MET A 234 1.83 -18.61 13.61
CA MET A 234 1.51 -17.42 14.41
C MET A 234 0.02 -17.05 14.33
N LYS A 235 -0.60 -17.13 13.15
CA LYS A 235 -2.05 -16.90 13.02
C LYS A 235 -2.87 -17.95 13.77
N ARG A 236 -2.47 -19.23 13.70
CA ARG A 236 -3.10 -20.32 14.47
C ARG A 236 -2.96 -20.11 15.97
N ASP A 237 -1.78 -19.71 16.44
CA ASP A 237 -1.52 -19.45 17.85
C ASP A 237 -2.35 -18.25 18.35
N TYR A 238 -2.45 -17.18 17.55
CA TYR A 238 -3.36 -16.06 17.84
C TYR A 238 -4.82 -16.53 17.94
N LEU A 239 -5.30 -17.30 16.97
CA LEU A 239 -6.68 -17.81 16.98
C LEU A 239 -6.96 -18.73 18.18
N ALA A 240 -5.96 -19.46 18.67
CA ALA A 240 -6.08 -20.35 19.81
C ALA A 240 -6.01 -19.62 21.16
N THR A 241 -5.26 -18.52 21.25
CA THR A 241 -4.89 -17.89 22.54
C THR A 241 -5.47 -16.48 22.73
N GLY A 242 -5.75 -15.76 21.65
CA GLY A 242 -6.04 -14.33 21.65
C GLY A 242 -4.84 -13.43 21.97
N ASP A 243 -3.62 -13.99 22.09
CA ASP A 243 -2.42 -13.19 22.42
C ASP A 243 -1.94 -12.42 21.18
N ILE A 244 -2.11 -11.10 21.23
CA ILE A 244 -1.77 -10.18 20.15
C ILE A 244 -0.28 -10.20 19.78
N THR A 245 0.60 -10.66 20.66
CA THR A 245 2.04 -10.75 20.37
C THR A 245 2.34 -11.70 19.22
N HIS A 246 1.48 -12.69 18.96
CA HIS A 246 1.55 -13.53 17.78
C HIS A 246 1.29 -12.73 16.49
N ILE A 247 0.33 -11.81 16.51
CA ILE A 247 0.07 -10.89 15.39
C ILE A 247 1.20 -9.90 15.23
N ASP A 248 1.76 -9.33 16.30
CA ASP A 248 2.91 -8.41 16.19
C ASP A 248 4.11 -9.08 15.49
N ARG A 249 4.44 -10.32 15.92
CA ARG A 249 5.51 -11.11 15.30
C ARG A 249 5.18 -11.47 13.85
N PHE A 250 3.92 -11.82 13.58
CA PHE A 250 3.44 -12.10 12.24
C PHE A 250 3.64 -10.90 11.31
N LEU A 251 3.21 -9.70 11.74
CA LEU A 251 3.32 -8.47 10.95
C LEU A 251 4.78 -8.16 10.61
N VAL A 252 5.71 -8.33 11.58
CA VAL A 252 7.15 -8.14 11.37
C VAL A 252 7.69 -9.10 10.32
N LEU A 253 7.43 -10.41 10.47
CA LEU A 253 7.96 -11.43 9.57
C LEU A 253 7.35 -11.31 8.16
N ARG A 254 6.04 -11.11 8.07
CA ARG A 254 5.30 -10.88 6.81
C ARG A 254 5.92 -9.76 6.01
N ASN A 255 6.15 -8.61 6.65
CA ASN A 255 6.65 -7.42 5.99
C ASN A 255 8.00 -7.72 5.30
N SER A 256 8.89 -8.45 5.97
CA SER A 256 10.18 -8.87 5.38
C SER A 256 10.02 -9.69 4.10
N ILE A 257 8.99 -10.55 4.00
CA ILE A 257 8.73 -11.40 2.83
C ILE A 257 8.06 -10.59 1.70
N LEU A 258 7.12 -9.71 2.04
CA LEU A 258 6.40 -8.91 1.06
C LEU A 258 7.32 -7.90 0.34
N GLN A 259 8.41 -7.46 0.96
CA GLN A 259 9.38 -6.53 0.36
C GLN A 259 10.38 -7.18 -0.58
N VAL A 260 10.87 -8.39 -0.26
CA VAL A 260 11.79 -9.14 -1.14
C VAL A 260 11.16 -9.34 -2.53
N SER A 261 9.87 -9.68 -2.56
CA SER A 261 9.12 -9.86 -3.81
C SER A 261 8.89 -8.56 -4.61
N LYS A 262 8.87 -7.38 -3.97
CA LYS A 262 8.79 -6.09 -4.68
C LYS A 262 10.09 -5.74 -5.41
N LEU A 263 11.24 -6.15 -4.85
CA LEU A 263 12.55 -5.96 -5.46
C LEU A 263 12.75 -6.88 -6.68
N GLU A 264 12.18 -8.10 -6.65
CA GLU A 264 12.31 -9.08 -7.74
C GLU A 264 11.37 -8.82 -8.92
N LYS A 265 10.13 -8.36 -8.68
CA LYS A 265 9.22 -7.94 -9.77
C LYS A 265 9.76 -6.75 -10.58
N ALA A 266 10.67 -5.97 -10.01
CA ALA A 266 11.36 -4.89 -10.73
C ALA A 266 12.50 -5.40 -11.65
N SER A 267 12.84 -6.70 -11.61
CA SER A 267 14.05 -7.26 -12.23
C SER A 267 13.82 -8.18 -13.44
N THR A 268 12.57 -8.47 -13.83
CA THR A 268 12.26 -9.29 -15.02
C THR A 268 11.94 -8.40 -16.23
N PRO A 269 12.81 -8.32 -17.27
CA PRO A 269 12.56 -7.47 -18.43
C PRO A 269 11.77 -8.23 -19.50
N GLU A 270 10.68 -7.63 -19.99
CA GLU A 270 10.09 -7.99 -21.29
C GLU A 270 10.93 -7.43 -22.46
N PRO A 271 10.92 -8.06 -23.65
CA PRO A 271 11.81 -7.67 -24.74
C PRO A 271 11.35 -6.36 -25.38
N ALA A 272 12.18 -5.32 -25.27
CA ALA A 272 11.93 -4.01 -25.86
C ALA A 272 12.41 -3.92 -27.32
N THR A 273 11.55 -3.39 -28.19
CA THR A 273 11.89 -2.92 -29.54
C THR A 273 12.53 -1.53 -29.45
N PRO A 274 13.61 -1.22 -30.20
CA PRO A 274 14.39 -0.01 -29.95
C PRO A 274 13.88 1.18 -30.76
N GLN A 275 13.70 2.33 -30.10
CA GLN A 275 13.88 3.63 -30.72
C GLN A 275 14.54 4.62 -29.75
N ALA A 276 15.66 5.16 -30.23
CA ALA A 276 16.49 6.18 -29.58
C ALA A 276 15.88 7.58 -29.78
N VAL A 277 16.09 8.51 -28.84
CA VAL A 277 16.95 9.71 -28.98
C VAL A 277 17.38 10.20 -27.56
N ALA A 278 18.61 10.73 -27.48
CA ALA A 278 19.44 10.99 -26.31
C ALA A 278 19.09 12.23 -25.45
N GLY A 279 19.50 12.19 -24.17
CA GLY A 279 19.39 13.34 -23.26
C GLY A 279 19.81 13.20 -21.78
N GLY A 280 20.55 12.17 -21.36
CA GLY A 280 21.58 12.33 -20.31
C GLY A 280 21.21 12.61 -18.84
N HIS A 281 20.08 12.15 -18.32
CA HIS A 281 19.90 11.68 -16.94
C HIS A 281 18.75 10.68 -16.97
N ASP A 282 18.79 9.68 -16.09
CA ASP A 282 17.84 8.57 -16.01
C ASP A 282 16.41 9.05 -16.31
N ALA A 283 15.81 8.66 -17.45
CA ALA A 283 14.48 9.12 -17.89
C ALA A 283 13.35 8.75 -16.92
N GLU A 284 13.74 8.10 -15.83
CA GLU A 284 12.97 7.54 -14.75
C GLU A 284 13.10 8.37 -13.45
N LEU A 285 13.93 9.41 -13.39
CA LEU A 285 14.04 10.36 -12.25
C LEU A 285 13.44 11.72 -12.59
N VAL A 286 12.47 12.17 -11.78
CA VAL A 286 11.97 13.56 -11.80
C VAL A 286 12.40 14.24 -10.51
N TYR A 287 13.03 15.42 -10.60
CA TYR A 287 13.50 16.15 -9.43
C TYR A 287 12.78 17.50 -9.32
N GLY A 288 12.11 17.76 -8.19
CA GLY A 288 11.43 19.02 -7.90
C GLY A 288 12.17 19.89 -6.87
N CYS A 289 12.08 21.21 -7.03
CA CYS A 289 12.54 22.18 -6.04
C CYS A 289 11.40 23.10 -5.63
N ILE A 290 11.02 23.10 -4.35
CA ILE A 290 9.97 23.97 -3.84
C ILE A 290 10.54 25.33 -3.42
N THR A 291 9.99 26.43 -3.95
CA THR A 291 10.43 27.79 -3.60
C THR A 291 9.27 28.77 -3.47
N HIS A 292 9.37 29.70 -2.53
CA HIS A 292 8.47 30.86 -2.39
C HIS A 292 9.21 32.19 -2.63
N VAL A 293 10.50 32.13 -2.97
CA VAL A 293 11.40 33.23 -3.27
C VAL A 293 12.15 32.95 -4.58
N GLU A 294 12.92 33.92 -5.07
CA GLU A 294 13.83 33.66 -6.17
C GLU A 294 14.92 32.67 -5.73
N LEU A 295 15.32 31.75 -6.62
CA LEU A 295 16.36 30.78 -6.30
C LEU A 295 17.69 31.51 -6.04
N PRO A 296 18.36 31.24 -4.90
CA PRO A 296 19.56 31.98 -4.51
C PRO A 296 20.78 31.65 -5.37
N ILE A 297 20.72 30.53 -6.11
CA ILE A 297 21.73 30.04 -7.04
C ILE A 297 21.04 29.39 -8.24
N ARG A 298 21.79 29.17 -9.32
CA ARG A 298 21.30 28.36 -10.44
C ARG A 298 21.21 26.89 -10.01
N PHE A 299 20.01 26.32 -10.11
CA PHE A 299 19.79 24.89 -9.92
C PHE A 299 20.13 24.11 -11.21
N PRO A 300 20.47 22.81 -11.10
CA PRO A 300 20.73 21.95 -12.25
C PRO A 300 19.54 21.88 -13.20
N ASP A 301 19.81 21.68 -14.49
CA ASP A 301 18.76 21.68 -15.53
C ASP A 301 17.76 20.51 -15.35
N PHE A 302 18.14 19.44 -14.65
CA PHE A 302 17.25 18.31 -14.33
C PHE A 302 16.33 18.57 -13.12
N VAL A 303 16.51 19.69 -12.42
CA VAL A 303 15.67 20.08 -11.27
C VAL A 303 14.62 21.08 -11.72
N THR A 304 13.36 20.70 -11.52
CA THR A 304 12.16 21.47 -11.88
C THR A 304 11.71 22.33 -10.69
N PRO A 305 11.83 23.67 -10.75
CA PRO A 305 11.37 24.51 -9.65
C PRO A 305 9.85 24.72 -9.70
N ILE A 306 9.20 24.61 -8.54
CA ILE A 306 7.78 24.88 -8.32
C ILE A 306 7.67 26.14 -7.47
N TYR A 307 7.01 27.17 -8.02
CA TYR A 307 6.97 28.51 -7.44
C TYR A 307 5.68 28.75 -6.64
N LEU A 308 5.84 29.23 -5.42
CA LEU A 308 4.79 29.52 -4.44
C LEU A 308 4.78 31.01 -4.06
N GLY A 309 3.71 31.45 -3.41
CA GLY A 309 3.61 32.80 -2.86
C GLY A 309 3.90 33.89 -3.89
N GLU A 310 4.70 34.88 -3.50
CA GLU A 310 5.05 36.04 -4.33
C GLU A 310 6.02 35.72 -5.47
N SER A 311 6.70 34.57 -5.44
CA SER A 311 7.65 34.15 -6.49
C SER A 311 6.99 33.65 -7.79
N GLN A 312 5.66 33.57 -7.81
CA GLN A 312 4.87 33.10 -8.95
C GLN A 312 4.76 34.17 -10.05
N VAL A 313 5.39 33.95 -11.20
CA VAL A 313 5.32 34.84 -12.39
C VAL A 313 4.97 34.05 -13.65
N GLU A 314 4.47 34.76 -14.67
CA GLU A 314 4.10 34.15 -15.96
C GLU A 314 5.29 33.39 -16.58
N GLY A 315 5.02 32.23 -17.17
CA GLY A 315 6.05 31.37 -17.80
C GLY A 315 6.82 30.45 -16.85
N ARG A 316 6.52 30.48 -15.54
CA ARG A 316 7.06 29.53 -14.54
C ARG A 316 6.02 28.47 -14.17
N LEU A 317 6.46 27.35 -13.61
CA LEU A 317 5.57 26.35 -13.00
C LEU A 317 5.05 26.84 -11.65
N ASN A 318 3.87 27.46 -11.68
CA ASN A 318 3.28 28.14 -10.54
C ASN A 318 2.26 27.26 -9.80
N LEU A 319 2.18 27.40 -8.46
CA LEU A 319 1.12 26.80 -7.65
C LEU A 319 -0.28 27.10 -8.19
N ARG A 320 -0.53 28.36 -8.60
CA ARG A 320 -1.83 28.81 -9.13
C ARG A 320 -2.29 28.10 -10.40
N GLU A 321 -1.38 27.45 -11.12
CA GLU A 321 -1.69 26.68 -12.33
C GLU A 321 -1.76 25.19 -12.04
N LEU A 322 -0.86 24.68 -11.20
CA LEU A 322 -0.73 23.25 -10.91
C LEU A 322 -1.71 22.74 -9.84
N ALA A 323 -2.05 23.58 -8.87
CA ALA A 323 -2.95 23.23 -7.77
C ALA A 323 -3.68 24.50 -7.24
N PRO A 324 -4.54 25.14 -8.07
CA PRO A 324 -5.14 26.44 -7.77
C PRO A 324 -5.91 26.49 -6.45
N GLN A 325 -6.53 25.38 -6.06
CA GLN A 325 -7.30 25.26 -4.83
C GLN A 325 -6.47 25.49 -3.56
N TRP A 326 -5.15 25.30 -3.64
CA TRP A 326 -4.23 25.45 -2.50
C TRP A 326 -3.67 26.86 -2.34
N VAL A 327 -3.85 27.76 -3.32
CA VAL A 327 -3.33 29.13 -3.27
C VAL A 327 -3.76 29.88 -2.00
N PRO A 328 -5.04 29.85 -1.58
CA PRO A 328 -5.46 30.54 -0.35
C PRO A 328 -4.87 29.94 0.94
N TYR A 329 -4.43 28.68 0.87
CA TYR A 329 -3.98 27.90 2.03
C TYR A 329 -2.45 27.77 2.12
N HIS A 330 -1.70 28.33 1.16
CA HIS A 330 -0.23 28.38 1.21
C HIS A 330 0.32 28.92 2.56
N PRO A 331 -0.24 29.97 3.20
CA PRO A 331 0.25 30.44 4.49
C PRO A 331 0.14 29.41 5.64
N ILE A 332 -0.84 28.51 5.59
CA ILE A 332 -1.11 27.55 6.69
C ILE A 332 -0.54 26.16 6.43
N VAL A 333 -0.49 25.72 5.17
CA VAL A 333 0.08 24.42 4.75
C VAL A 333 1.57 24.56 4.36
N GLY A 334 2.05 25.79 4.16
CA GLY A 334 3.47 26.07 3.93
C GLY A 334 3.99 25.47 2.62
N GLY A 335 5.26 25.04 2.64
CA GLY A 335 5.94 24.46 1.46
C GLY A 335 5.29 23.17 0.93
N MET A 336 4.53 22.46 1.76
CA MET A 336 3.88 21.20 1.39
C MET A 336 2.93 21.36 0.18
N VAL A 337 2.30 22.53 0.00
CA VAL A 337 1.45 22.77 -1.20
C VAL A 337 2.24 22.72 -2.50
N GLY A 338 3.55 22.99 -2.45
CA GLY A 338 4.45 22.81 -3.58
C GLY A 338 4.64 21.35 -3.94
N ASN A 339 4.63 20.44 -2.96
CA ASN A 339 4.68 19.01 -3.22
C ASN A 339 3.38 18.49 -3.83
N PHE A 340 2.22 19.05 -3.46
CA PHE A 340 0.93 18.75 -4.12
C PHE A 340 0.95 19.20 -5.60
N ALA A 341 1.44 20.42 -5.85
CA ALA A 341 1.63 20.93 -7.20
C ALA A 341 2.63 20.08 -8.03
N LEU A 342 3.75 19.69 -7.42
CA LEU A 342 4.74 18.80 -8.04
C LEU A 342 4.12 17.44 -8.38
N ARG A 343 3.33 16.85 -7.48
CA ARG A 343 2.60 15.60 -7.74
C ARG A 343 1.69 15.72 -8.96
N ASN A 344 0.90 16.77 -9.08
CA ASN A 344 0.05 17.01 -10.24
C ASN A 344 0.85 17.17 -11.54
N HIS A 345 1.99 17.86 -11.46
CA HIS A 345 2.91 18.00 -12.59
C HIS A 345 3.50 16.65 -13.02
N ILE A 346 3.90 15.81 -12.07
CA ILE A 346 4.47 14.48 -12.32
C ILE A 346 3.44 13.56 -12.99
N LEU A 347 2.25 13.42 -12.39
CA LEU A 347 1.19 12.56 -12.90
C LEU A 347 0.77 12.92 -14.33
N LYS A 348 0.83 14.20 -14.68
CA LYS A 348 0.46 14.68 -16.01
C LYS A 348 1.54 14.43 -17.06
N ASN A 349 2.81 14.59 -16.71
CA ASN A 349 3.90 14.72 -17.70
C ASN A 349 4.91 13.56 -17.68
N TYR A 350 4.93 12.74 -16.62
CA TYR A 350 5.95 11.71 -16.42
C TYR A 350 5.33 10.36 -16.05
N PRO A 351 4.63 9.68 -16.97
CA PRO A 351 3.94 8.41 -16.69
C PRO A 351 4.87 7.25 -16.34
N ASN A 352 6.16 7.35 -16.70
CA ASN A 352 7.17 6.30 -16.48
C ASN A 352 8.16 6.64 -15.35
N VAL A 353 7.84 7.61 -14.50
CA VAL A 353 8.71 7.99 -13.37
C VAL A 353 8.89 6.80 -12.41
N LYS A 354 10.13 6.53 -12.02
CA LYS A 354 10.46 5.51 -11.01
C LYS A 354 11.04 6.11 -9.73
N ARG A 355 11.68 7.28 -9.82
CA ARG A 355 12.28 7.99 -8.69
C ARG A 355 11.85 9.45 -8.70
N ILE A 356 11.56 9.98 -7.52
CA ILE A 356 11.19 11.38 -7.32
C ILE A 356 12.17 11.99 -6.33
N GLY A 357 12.92 12.99 -6.80
CA GLY A 357 13.75 13.83 -5.96
C GLY A 357 13.01 15.09 -5.54
N VAL A 358 13.17 15.51 -4.29
CA VAL A 358 12.59 16.74 -3.77
C VAL A 358 13.63 17.49 -2.96
N CYS A 359 13.72 18.78 -3.21
CA CYS A 359 14.50 19.71 -2.42
C CYS A 359 13.71 21.02 -2.22
N MET A 360 14.24 21.88 -1.37
CA MET A 360 13.75 23.25 -1.21
C MET A 360 14.83 24.22 -1.70
N TYR A 361 14.43 25.46 -1.99
CA TYR A 361 15.28 26.52 -2.52
C TYR A 361 16.63 26.73 -1.81
N ARG A 362 16.74 26.35 -0.52
CA ARG A 362 17.99 26.36 0.26
C ARG A 362 18.33 25.03 0.92
N LYS A 363 17.54 23.97 0.79
CA LYS A 363 17.75 22.71 1.52
C LYS A 363 17.73 21.52 0.58
N PHE A 364 18.72 20.64 0.70
CA PHE A 364 18.81 19.43 -0.11
C PHE A 364 19.59 18.33 0.62
N ILE A 365 19.38 17.08 0.19
CA ILE A 365 20.14 15.93 0.68
C ILE A 365 21.25 15.60 -0.33
N SER A 366 22.48 15.44 0.15
CA SER A 366 23.61 14.91 -0.63
C SER A 366 23.99 13.52 -0.14
N ARG A 367 24.57 12.70 -1.02
CA ARG A 367 25.08 11.36 -0.66
C ARG A 367 26.17 11.44 0.41
N ASP A 368 27.12 12.35 0.21
CA ASP A 368 28.26 12.55 1.09
C ASP A 368 28.20 13.91 1.77
N ARG A 369 28.91 14.04 2.88
CA ARG A 369 29.09 15.30 3.59
C ARG A 369 29.89 16.28 2.71
N ILE A 370 29.39 17.51 2.53
CA ILE A 370 30.01 18.51 1.64
C ILE A 370 30.99 19.39 2.41
N SER A 371 30.50 20.30 3.25
CA SER A 371 31.36 21.23 3.99
C SER A 371 31.82 20.66 5.34
N GLY A 372 31.00 19.81 5.96
CA GLY A 372 31.21 19.34 7.31
C GLY A 372 31.02 20.40 8.40
N VAL A 373 30.53 21.60 8.04
CA VAL A 373 30.32 22.74 8.94
C VAL A 373 28.86 22.80 9.34
N PRO A 374 28.49 22.49 10.60
CA PRO A 374 27.10 22.55 11.03
C PRO A 374 26.54 23.97 11.01
N ALA A 375 25.25 24.13 10.71
CA ALA A 375 24.54 25.40 10.87
C ALA A 375 24.37 25.74 12.36
N GLU A 376 24.51 27.02 12.72
CA GLU A 376 24.57 27.48 14.12
C GLU A 376 23.33 27.09 14.94
N ASP A 377 22.14 27.21 14.35
CA ASP A 377 20.87 26.91 15.03
C ASP A 377 20.28 25.55 14.66
N ASN A 378 21.00 24.75 13.86
CA ASN A 378 20.57 23.40 13.51
C ASN A 378 21.75 22.50 13.17
N TRP A 379 22.26 21.85 14.21
CA TRP A 379 23.43 20.98 14.15
C TRP A 379 23.32 19.80 13.17
N MET A 380 22.12 19.44 12.71
CA MET A 380 21.92 18.37 11.74
C MET A 380 22.18 18.79 10.29
N MET A 381 22.16 20.09 10.01
CA MET A 381 22.38 20.62 8.67
C MET A 381 23.81 21.11 8.53
N ASP A 382 24.46 20.77 7.43
CA ASP A 382 25.74 21.38 7.07
C ASP A 382 25.51 22.59 6.16
N VAL A 383 26.22 23.70 6.40
CA VAL A 383 26.14 24.88 5.53
C VAL A 383 26.97 24.67 4.27
N VAL A 384 26.41 24.98 3.11
CA VAL A 384 27.12 24.96 1.82
C VAL A 384 27.29 26.41 1.39
N SER A 385 28.54 26.85 1.36
CA SER A 385 28.95 28.22 1.05
C SER A 385 29.29 28.39 -0.43
N ASN A 386 29.55 29.64 -0.84
CA ASN A 386 30.07 29.94 -2.18
C ASN A 386 31.41 29.24 -2.47
N LYS A 387 32.23 29.00 -1.44
CA LYS A 387 33.51 28.30 -1.59
C LYS A 387 33.30 26.83 -1.95
N ASP A 388 32.32 26.17 -1.33
CA ASP A 388 32.00 24.77 -1.59
C ASP A 388 31.42 24.60 -3.00
N LEU A 389 30.52 25.51 -3.41
CA LEU A 389 29.94 25.56 -4.76
C LEU A 389 30.99 25.86 -5.85
N ALA A 390 32.12 26.49 -5.50
CA ALA A 390 33.24 26.68 -6.42
C ALA A 390 34.14 25.44 -6.54
N GLN A 391 34.15 24.56 -5.52
CA GLN A 391 34.97 23.35 -5.49
C GLN A 391 34.27 22.14 -6.12
N ARG A 392 32.94 22.11 -6.03
CA ARG A 392 32.11 21.01 -6.55
C ARG A 392 30.87 21.60 -7.22
N THR A 393 30.49 21.07 -8.38
CA THR A 393 29.29 21.55 -9.09
C THR A 393 28.04 21.17 -8.32
N PHE A 394 27.03 22.04 -8.34
CA PHE A 394 25.78 21.79 -7.64
C PHE A 394 25.02 20.58 -8.21
N ASP A 395 25.13 20.33 -9.52
CA ASP A 395 24.65 19.11 -10.20
C ASP A 395 25.18 17.84 -9.50
N SER A 396 26.48 17.78 -9.24
CA SER A 396 27.09 16.63 -8.58
C SER A 396 26.74 16.51 -7.09
N MET A 397 26.32 17.60 -6.44
CA MET A 397 25.89 17.60 -5.04
C MET A 397 24.47 17.04 -4.89
N LEU A 398 23.60 17.32 -5.87
CA LEU A 398 22.21 16.86 -5.93
C LEU A 398 22.04 15.48 -6.57
N ASP A 399 23.05 14.98 -7.28
CA ASP A 399 23.02 13.67 -7.91
C ASP A 399 22.85 12.52 -6.88
N PRO A 400 21.69 11.82 -6.87
CA PRO A 400 21.45 10.72 -5.95
C PRO A 400 22.15 9.42 -6.37
N GLY A 401 22.85 9.40 -7.50
CA GLY A 401 23.41 8.19 -8.10
C GLY A 401 22.31 7.20 -8.50
N SER A 402 22.60 5.91 -8.40
CA SER A 402 21.68 4.82 -8.77
C SER A 402 20.76 4.37 -7.63
N SER A 403 20.88 4.95 -6.42
CA SER A 403 20.05 4.53 -5.28
C SER A 403 18.58 4.90 -5.51
N ALA A 404 17.66 3.99 -5.17
CA ALA A 404 16.24 4.27 -5.17
C ALA A 404 15.81 5.22 -4.03
N LEU A 405 16.63 5.29 -2.97
CA LEU A 405 16.40 6.11 -1.79
C LEU A 405 17.63 6.93 -1.44
N LEU A 406 17.41 8.19 -1.08
CA LEU A 406 18.40 9.06 -0.44
C LEU A 406 17.66 10.00 0.51
N VAL A 407 17.77 9.76 1.82
CA VAL A 407 17.03 10.51 2.85
C VAL A 407 17.98 11.19 3.81
N GLY A 408 17.54 12.23 4.53
CA GLY A 408 18.37 12.86 5.55
C GLY A 408 18.66 11.92 6.73
N LYS A 409 19.65 12.29 7.55
CA LYS A 409 19.83 11.66 8.86
C LYS A 409 18.63 11.92 9.77
N THR A 410 18.36 10.99 10.66
CA THR A 410 17.30 11.12 11.66
C THR A 410 17.77 11.92 12.86
N CYS A 411 16.80 12.44 13.62
CA CYS A 411 17.01 12.94 14.96
C CYS A 411 15.92 12.47 15.91
N GLY A 412 16.19 12.62 17.20
CA GLY A 412 15.16 12.52 18.23
C GLY A 412 14.78 13.87 18.81
N PHE A 413 13.65 13.89 19.49
CA PHE A 413 13.19 15.05 20.22
C PHE A 413 13.50 14.94 21.70
N LEU A 414 13.78 16.09 22.31
CA LEU A 414 13.91 16.25 23.75
C LEU A 414 12.80 17.16 24.27
N ALA A 415 12.13 16.73 25.34
CA ALA A 415 11.23 17.57 26.12
C ALA A 415 11.57 17.38 27.60
N ASP A 416 11.79 18.49 28.31
CA ASP A 416 12.15 18.49 29.74
C ASP A 416 13.42 17.67 30.06
N GLY A 417 14.40 17.70 29.13
CA GLY A 417 15.65 16.95 29.27
C GLY A 417 15.53 15.44 29.06
N GLN A 418 14.37 14.95 28.59
CA GLN A 418 14.13 13.53 28.29
C GLN A 418 13.73 13.32 26.83
N SER A 419 14.01 12.14 26.31
CA SER A 419 13.51 11.71 25.00
C SER A 419 11.99 11.81 24.94
N ALA A 420 11.45 12.36 23.87
CA ALA A 420 10.04 12.65 23.71
C ALA A 420 9.52 12.17 22.35
N GLY A 421 8.32 11.60 22.35
CA GLY A 421 7.56 11.32 21.14
C GLY A 421 7.04 12.58 20.45
N TYR A 422 6.53 12.42 19.24
CA TYR A 422 5.97 13.50 18.43
C TYR A 422 4.99 14.37 19.18
N LEU A 423 4.00 13.80 19.88
CA LEU A 423 2.96 14.59 20.54
C LEU A 423 3.52 15.45 21.67
N LYS A 424 4.38 14.87 22.51
CA LYS A 424 4.99 15.57 23.65
C LYS A 424 5.92 16.69 23.18
N HIS A 425 6.71 16.44 22.14
CA HIS A 425 7.54 17.47 21.53
C HIS A 425 6.69 18.56 20.86
N TYR A 426 5.67 18.17 20.11
CA TYR A 426 4.78 19.11 19.41
C TYR A 426 4.07 20.04 20.39
N ALA A 427 3.58 19.53 21.53
CA ALA A 427 2.92 20.32 22.57
C ALA A 427 3.84 21.38 23.21
N ARG A 428 5.16 21.24 23.12
CA ARG A 428 6.13 22.22 23.62
C ARG A 428 6.45 23.31 22.59
N ALA A 429 6.45 22.96 21.31
CA ALA A 429 6.86 23.85 20.21
C ALA A 429 5.67 24.51 19.49
N HIS A 430 4.48 23.90 19.56
CA HIS A 430 3.30 24.23 18.77
C HIS A 430 2.01 23.99 19.57
N HIS A 431 0.89 24.34 18.97
CA HIS A 431 -0.45 24.11 19.53
C HIS A 431 -0.87 22.64 19.37
N VAL A 432 -0.87 21.89 20.47
CA VAL A 432 -1.12 20.43 20.47
C VAL A 432 -2.46 20.06 19.83
N GLU A 433 -3.48 20.90 19.97
CA GLU A 433 -4.80 20.67 19.38
C GLU A 433 -4.78 20.57 17.85
N ASP A 434 -3.79 21.19 17.20
CA ASP A 434 -3.62 21.09 15.75
C ASP A 434 -3.12 19.68 15.37
N MET A 435 -2.16 19.11 16.11
CA MET A 435 -1.72 17.73 15.89
C MET A 435 -2.85 16.73 16.14
N LEU A 436 -3.65 16.92 17.20
CA LEU A 436 -4.78 16.04 17.52
C LEU A 436 -5.84 16.05 16.41
N ARG A 437 -6.20 17.23 15.90
CA ARG A 437 -7.13 17.37 14.76
C ARG A 437 -6.59 16.71 13.50
N PHE A 438 -5.32 16.96 13.18
CA PHE A 438 -4.70 16.42 11.99
C PHE A 438 -4.60 14.89 12.04
N ALA A 439 -4.26 14.33 13.20
CA ALA A 439 -4.25 12.88 13.41
C ALA A 439 -5.67 12.28 13.32
N ALA A 440 -6.68 12.96 13.85
CA ALA A 440 -8.07 12.51 13.71
C ALA A 440 -8.49 12.44 12.23
N GLU A 441 -8.23 13.48 11.42
CA GLU A 441 -8.50 13.42 9.98
C GLU A 441 -7.69 12.31 9.28
N ALA A 442 -6.44 12.08 9.69
CA ALA A 442 -5.63 11.00 9.14
C ALA A 442 -6.21 9.62 9.44
N VAL A 443 -6.84 9.42 10.60
CA VAL A 443 -7.53 8.18 10.95
C VAL A 443 -8.82 8.01 10.17
N GLU A 444 -9.66 9.05 10.11
CA GLU A 444 -10.92 9.03 9.36
C GLU A 444 -10.71 8.73 7.86
N LEU A 445 -9.60 9.21 7.30
CA LEU A 445 -9.23 8.97 5.90
C LEU A 445 -8.43 7.68 5.68
N GLY A 446 -8.17 6.89 6.72
CA GLY A 446 -7.42 5.63 6.64
C GLY A 446 -5.92 5.78 6.34
N VAL A 447 -5.35 6.97 6.52
CA VAL A 447 -3.91 7.23 6.36
C VAL A 447 -3.12 6.70 7.57
N LEU A 448 -3.68 6.88 8.76
CA LEU A 448 -3.26 6.24 10.01
C LEU A 448 -4.32 5.23 10.43
N HIS A 449 -3.93 4.02 10.83
CA HIS A 449 -4.88 3.11 11.47
C HIS A 449 -5.09 3.49 12.93
N GLY A 450 -6.28 3.20 13.47
CA GLY A 450 -6.63 3.54 14.86
C GLY A 450 -5.66 2.95 15.90
N ASN A 451 -5.14 1.75 15.64
CA ASN A 451 -4.15 1.08 16.48
C ASN A 451 -2.72 1.67 16.34
N GLU A 452 -2.44 2.45 15.31
CA GLU A 452 -1.14 3.10 15.10
C GLU A 452 -1.09 4.51 15.73
N VAL A 453 -2.20 5.05 16.23
CA VAL A 453 -2.27 6.44 16.73
C VAL A 453 -1.34 6.66 17.91
N GLU A 454 -1.29 5.71 18.85
CA GLU A 454 -0.37 5.79 19.99
C GLU A 454 1.10 5.76 19.52
N LEU A 455 1.42 4.87 18.58
CA LEU A 455 2.76 4.74 18.00
C LEU A 455 3.18 6.02 17.26
N PHE A 456 2.27 6.61 16.49
CA PHE A 456 2.50 7.89 15.82
C PHE A 456 2.80 9.01 16.82
N PHE A 457 2.05 9.08 17.93
CA PHE A 457 2.25 10.10 18.95
C PHE A 457 3.50 9.88 19.81
N ASP A 458 3.88 8.63 20.08
CA ASP A 458 5.11 8.31 20.82
C ASP A 458 6.35 8.17 19.92
N GLU A 459 6.24 8.32 18.60
CA GLU A 459 7.38 8.18 17.68
C GLU A 459 8.51 9.16 18.05
N ARG A 460 9.73 8.62 18.20
CA ARG A 460 10.90 9.35 18.70
C ARG A 460 11.98 9.53 17.65
N VAL A 461 11.85 8.87 16.51
CA VAL A 461 12.72 9.05 15.35
C VAL A 461 12.04 10.04 14.41
N PHE A 462 12.79 11.01 13.90
CA PHE A 462 12.25 12.04 13.02
C PHE A 462 13.19 12.32 11.85
N PHE A 463 12.63 12.34 10.65
CA PHE A 463 13.30 12.88 9.47
C PHE A 463 12.90 14.35 9.31
N MET A 464 13.88 15.25 9.43
CA MET A 464 13.64 16.67 9.13
C MET A 464 13.15 16.86 7.69
N GLY A 465 12.01 17.51 7.52
CA GLY A 465 11.34 17.66 6.24
C GLY A 465 10.57 16.42 5.75
N GLY A 466 10.56 15.31 6.49
CA GLY A 466 9.80 14.11 6.16
C GLY A 466 10.00 13.64 4.71
N VAL A 467 8.93 13.63 3.92
CA VAL A 467 8.93 13.28 2.48
C VAL A 467 9.16 14.48 1.55
N GLU A 468 9.45 15.67 2.09
CA GLU A 468 9.70 16.90 1.33
C GLU A 468 11.19 17.13 0.99
N LEU A 469 12.09 16.26 1.48
CA LEU A 469 13.54 16.37 1.27
C LEU A 469 14.16 15.00 1.07
N GLY A 470 14.68 14.73 -0.12
CA GLY A 470 15.35 13.47 -0.44
C GLY A 470 15.01 12.95 -1.83
N VAL A 471 15.38 11.70 -2.08
CA VAL A 471 15.00 10.94 -3.28
C VAL A 471 14.29 9.68 -2.85
N PHE A 472 13.17 9.40 -3.50
CA PHE A 472 12.22 8.37 -3.11
C PHE A 472 11.76 7.55 -4.31
N PRO A 473 11.36 6.28 -4.10
CA PRO A 473 10.59 5.53 -5.08
C PRO A 473 9.29 6.27 -5.40
N ALA A 474 8.96 6.35 -6.70
CA ALA A 474 7.86 7.19 -7.18
C ALA A 474 6.50 6.74 -6.64
N ASP A 475 6.27 5.43 -6.55
CA ASP A 475 5.03 4.84 -6.02
C ASP A 475 4.80 5.26 -4.56
N PHE A 476 5.83 5.14 -3.72
CA PHE A 476 5.78 5.54 -2.33
C PHE A 476 5.53 7.05 -2.18
N TRP A 477 6.27 7.88 -2.91
CA TRP A 477 6.16 9.33 -2.76
C TRP A 477 4.82 9.85 -3.29
N LEU A 478 4.38 9.40 -4.47
CA LEU A 478 3.10 9.82 -5.06
C LEU A 478 1.91 9.43 -4.17
N LYS A 479 1.95 8.25 -3.54
CA LYS A 479 0.94 7.84 -2.55
C LYS A 479 1.02 8.69 -1.29
N SER A 480 2.20 8.83 -0.69
CA SER A 480 2.37 9.56 0.58
C SER A 480 1.94 11.02 0.46
N ILE A 481 2.26 11.68 -0.67
CA ILE A 481 1.83 13.04 -0.93
C ILE A 481 0.31 13.10 -1.17
N ALA A 482 -0.29 12.11 -1.82
CA ALA A 482 -1.76 12.05 -1.95
C ALA A 482 -2.45 11.92 -0.58
N ASP A 483 -1.93 11.05 0.29
CA ASP A 483 -2.44 10.83 1.64
C ASP A 483 -2.34 12.11 2.47
N ILE A 484 -1.18 12.77 2.49
CA ILE A 484 -0.96 14.03 3.20
C ILE A 484 -1.85 15.14 2.62
N GLU A 485 -2.01 15.20 1.30
CA GLU A 485 -2.88 16.18 0.62
C GLU A 485 -4.34 16.02 1.07
N ALA A 486 -4.84 14.78 1.12
CA ALA A 486 -6.20 14.49 1.56
C ALA A 486 -6.45 14.92 3.02
N VAL A 487 -5.52 14.61 3.92
CA VAL A 487 -5.61 14.99 5.35
C VAL A 487 -5.54 16.50 5.52
N ALA A 488 -4.58 17.16 4.85
CA ALA A 488 -4.47 18.60 4.88
C ALA A 488 -5.74 19.26 4.31
N TRP A 489 -6.34 18.68 3.27
CA TRP A 489 -7.53 19.21 2.63
C TRP A 489 -8.72 19.14 3.58
N ALA A 490 -8.96 17.98 4.19
CA ALA A 490 -9.99 17.81 5.21
C ALA A 490 -9.81 18.81 6.36
N CYS A 491 -8.57 18.99 6.83
CA CYS A 491 -8.25 19.95 7.90
C CYS A 491 -8.58 21.40 7.53
N VAL A 492 -8.18 21.88 6.35
CA VAL A 492 -8.46 23.28 5.94
C VAL A 492 -9.93 23.53 5.64
N GLN A 493 -10.69 22.50 5.26
CA GLN A 493 -12.14 22.61 5.07
C GLN A 493 -12.90 22.59 6.39
N ARG A 494 -12.49 21.75 7.35
CA ARG A 494 -13.21 21.54 8.60
C ARG A 494 -12.85 22.53 9.69
N TYR A 495 -11.58 22.94 9.77
CA TYR A 495 -11.06 23.71 10.89
C TYR A 495 -10.59 25.10 10.44
N GLN A 496 -11.22 26.14 10.98
CA GLN A 496 -10.79 27.53 10.78
C GLN A 496 -9.64 27.90 11.73
N VAL A 497 -8.49 27.23 11.57
CA VAL A 497 -7.30 27.52 12.38
C VAL A 497 -6.70 28.87 11.97
N LYS A 498 -6.57 29.78 12.94
CA LYS A 498 -5.92 31.08 12.79
C LYS A 498 -4.82 31.20 13.83
N ARG A 499 -3.58 31.35 13.36
CA ARG A 499 -2.39 31.52 14.20
C ARG A 499 -1.57 32.68 13.64
N GLU A 500 -0.72 33.28 14.47
CA GLU A 500 0.10 34.43 14.09
C GLU A 500 1.59 34.05 13.97
N GLY A 501 2.32 34.81 13.17
CA GLY A 501 3.77 34.67 12.98
C GLY A 501 4.17 33.23 12.62
N TYR A 502 5.17 32.70 13.31
CA TYR A 502 5.71 31.36 13.07
C TYR A 502 4.67 30.24 13.15
N GLN A 503 3.64 30.40 14.01
CA GLN A 503 2.59 29.40 14.21
C GLN A 503 1.53 29.40 13.11
N SER A 504 1.51 30.40 12.20
CA SER A 504 0.59 30.46 11.05
C SER A 504 0.58 29.19 10.20
N ARG A 505 1.70 28.48 10.13
CA ARG A 505 1.93 27.26 9.34
C ARG A 505 1.51 25.97 10.05
N ALA A 506 0.42 26.03 10.83
CA ALA A 506 -0.01 24.93 11.70
C ALA A 506 -0.07 23.58 10.97
N TRP A 507 -0.66 23.54 9.78
CA TRP A 507 -0.78 22.31 9.00
C TRP A 507 0.52 21.87 8.32
N ALA A 508 1.44 22.80 8.04
CA ALA A 508 2.77 22.42 7.57
C ALA A 508 3.52 21.60 8.64
N PHE A 509 3.46 22.03 9.90
CA PHE A 509 4.12 21.32 10.98
C PHE A 509 3.54 19.93 11.21
N CYS A 510 2.20 19.80 11.17
CA CYS A 510 1.54 18.48 11.25
C CYS A 510 1.91 17.58 10.06
N ALA A 511 1.86 18.12 8.84
CA ALA A 511 2.20 17.39 7.62
C ALA A 511 3.65 16.88 7.62
N GLU A 512 4.59 17.63 8.20
CA GLU A 512 5.98 17.20 8.36
C GLU A 512 6.09 15.96 9.28
N ARG A 513 5.33 15.90 10.38
CA ARG A 513 5.34 14.74 11.30
C ARG A 513 4.68 13.53 10.65
N LEU A 514 3.53 13.73 9.99
CA LEU A 514 2.88 12.66 9.25
C LEU A 514 3.80 12.13 8.14
N GLY A 515 4.41 13.01 7.35
CA GLY A 515 5.36 12.63 6.31
C GLY A 515 6.58 11.87 6.86
N SER A 516 7.16 12.33 7.97
CA SER A 516 8.24 11.60 8.65
C SER A 516 7.78 10.22 9.13
N TYR A 517 6.58 10.10 9.70
CA TYR A 517 6.03 8.81 10.13
C TYR A 517 5.77 7.86 8.96
N LEU A 518 5.19 8.35 7.87
CA LEU A 518 4.97 7.56 6.65
C LEU A 518 6.29 7.06 6.05
N LEU A 519 7.33 7.91 6.07
CA LEU A 519 8.68 7.54 5.65
C LEU A 519 9.28 6.48 6.58
N LEU A 520 9.17 6.65 7.90
CA LEU A 520 9.62 5.64 8.86
C LEU A 520 8.89 4.31 8.69
N ARG A 521 7.57 4.34 8.53
CA ARG A 521 6.76 3.16 8.26
C ARG A 521 7.23 2.47 6.98
N TYR A 522 7.50 3.23 5.92
CA TYR A 522 8.02 2.69 4.68
C TYR A 522 9.43 2.11 4.84
N LEU A 523 10.38 2.84 5.44
CA LEU A 523 11.76 2.41 5.65
C LEU A 523 11.84 1.18 6.57
N ARG A 524 11.14 1.21 7.71
CA ARG A 524 11.04 0.08 8.64
C ARG A 524 10.34 -1.11 8.04
N SER A 525 9.41 -0.87 7.11
CA SER A 525 8.96 -1.93 6.24
C SER A 525 10.19 -2.43 5.49
N ILE A 526 10.72 -1.75 4.47
CA ILE A 526 11.72 -2.30 3.53
C ILE A 526 13.04 -2.78 4.17
N CYS A 527 13.36 -2.34 5.39
CA CYS A 527 14.57 -2.71 6.13
C CYS A 527 14.35 -3.73 7.26
N GLY A 528 13.10 -4.10 7.55
CA GLY A 528 12.78 -4.99 8.67
C GLY A 528 13.11 -4.40 10.05
N GLY A 529 12.82 -3.12 10.26
CA GLY A 529 13.15 -2.38 11.48
C GLY A 529 13.97 -1.12 11.21
N ASP A 530 14.70 -0.62 12.22
CA ASP A 530 15.41 0.67 12.14
C ASP A 530 16.72 0.65 11.32
N ASN A 531 16.96 -0.39 10.50
CA ASN A 531 18.19 -0.62 9.74
C ASN A 531 18.20 0.12 8.37
N PHE A 532 17.91 1.42 8.37
CA PHE A 532 17.80 2.23 7.15
C PHE A 532 18.97 3.21 6.96
N GLU A 533 20.06 3.04 7.70
CA GLU A 533 21.26 3.88 7.63
C GLU A 533 21.92 3.86 6.25
N GLN A 534 21.81 2.77 5.49
CA GLN A 534 22.36 2.71 4.13
C GLN A 534 21.74 3.73 3.16
N PHE A 535 20.56 4.27 3.48
CA PHE A 535 19.88 5.27 2.67
C PHE A 535 20.14 6.70 3.13
N MET A 536 20.89 6.89 4.22
CA MET A 536 21.12 8.20 4.81
C MET A 536 22.17 8.99 4.03
N GLY A 537 21.79 10.20 3.67
CA GLY A 537 22.65 11.27 3.18
C GLY A 537 22.79 12.40 4.20
N GLN A 538 23.47 13.47 3.79
CA GLN A 538 23.64 14.68 4.58
C GLN A 538 22.60 15.72 4.18
N LEU A 539 21.89 16.29 5.15
CA LEU A 539 21.06 17.47 4.94
C LEU A 539 21.96 18.71 4.89
N ASN A 540 21.79 19.52 3.85
CA ASN A 540 22.58 20.72 3.60
C ASN A 540 21.71 21.96 3.53
N LEU A 541 22.29 23.10 3.91
CA LEU A 541 21.71 24.43 3.85
C LEU A 541 22.56 25.33 2.96
N ILE A 542 22.02 25.84 1.87
CA ILE A 542 22.71 26.82 1.01
C ILE A 542 22.73 28.18 1.72
N THR A 543 23.91 28.76 1.83
CA THR A 543 24.16 30.06 2.48
C THR A 543 24.90 31.00 1.52
N GLN A 544 24.77 32.32 1.74
CA GLN A 544 25.54 33.31 0.99
C GLN A 544 26.75 33.78 1.82
N GLY A 545 27.93 33.82 1.21
CA GLY A 545 29.16 34.20 1.89
C GLY A 545 29.60 33.17 2.94
N ASP A 546 30.18 33.63 4.05
CA ASP A 546 30.62 32.79 5.19
C ASP A 546 29.54 32.70 6.29
N GLN A 547 28.27 32.95 5.97
CA GLN A 547 27.19 32.91 6.95
C GLN A 547 26.87 31.46 7.36
N THR A 548 26.89 31.21 8.65
CA THR A 548 26.58 29.93 9.30
C THR A 548 25.17 29.89 9.89
N LEU A 549 24.47 31.03 9.90
CA LEU A 549 23.15 31.23 10.50
C LEU A 549 22.03 30.64 9.64
N TYR A 550 21.18 29.84 10.29
CA TYR A 550 19.89 29.46 9.74
C TYR A 550 18.90 30.60 9.99
N VAL A 551 18.58 31.39 8.96
CA VAL A 551 17.49 32.38 9.04
C VAL A 551 16.21 31.70 8.54
N PRO A 552 15.23 31.38 9.42
CA PRO A 552 13.92 30.94 8.97
C PRO A 552 13.34 32.02 8.05
N SER A 553 12.92 31.64 6.85
CA SER A 553 12.09 32.54 6.04
C SER A 553 10.77 32.75 6.79
N ASN A 554 10.49 34.02 7.14
CA ASN A 554 9.24 34.46 7.75
C ASN A 554 8.04 34.08 6.90
#